data_AF-A0A2T9V1W3-F1
#
_entry.id   AF-A0A2T9V1W3-F1
#
_cell.length_a   1.000
_cell.length_b   1.000
_cell.length_c   1.000
_cell.angle_alpha   90.00
_cell.angle_beta   90.00
_cell.angle_gamma   90.00
#
_symmetry.space_group_name_H-M   'P 1'
#
loop_
_entity.id
_entity.type
_entity.pdbx_description
1 polymer ?
#
loop_
_entity_poly.entity_id
_entity_poly.type
_entity_poly.pdbx_seq_one_letter_code
_entity_poly.pdbx_strand_id
1 'polypeptide(L)'
;SREESEAEQAVARPQVTVIPREQHAISRKDISENALKVMYRLNKAGYEAWLVGGGVRDLLLGKKPKDFDVTTNATPEQVRKLFRNCRLVGRRFRLAHVMFGPEIIEVATFRGHHEGNVSDRTTSQRGQNGMLLRDNIFGSIEEDAQRRDFTINSLYYSVADFTVRDYVGGMKDLKDGVI
;
A
#
# COMPACT_ATOMS: atom_id res chain seq x y z
N SER A 1 43.64 11.29 -14.66
CA SER A 1 42.55 11.59 -15.61
C SER A 1 41.72 10.35 -15.81
N ARG A 2 40.41 10.42 -15.51
CA ARG A 2 39.35 9.48 -15.95
C ARG A 2 39.23 8.09 -15.30
N GLU A 3 39.81 7.79 -14.13
CA GLU A 3 39.59 6.46 -13.51
C GLU A 3 39.19 6.48 -12.02
N GLU A 4 38.82 7.63 -11.43
CA GLU A 4 38.51 7.71 -9.98
C GLU A 4 37.08 8.22 -9.65
N SER A 5 36.08 8.06 -10.53
CA SER A 5 34.73 8.60 -10.22
C SER A 5 33.53 7.73 -10.62
N GLU A 6 33.61 6.42 -10.48
CA GLU A 6 32.45 5.52 -10.63
C GLU A 6 32.25 4.59 -9.42
N ALA A 7 32.53 5.11 -8.20
CA ALA A 7 31.93 4.57 -6.99
C ALA A 7 30.54 5.21 -6.79
N GLU A 8 29.66 5.05 -7.78
CA GLU A 8 28.27 5.46 -7.65
C GLU A 8 27.58 4.43 -6.75
N GLN A 9 27.14 4.92 -5.59
CA GLN A 9 26.58 4.15 -4.50
C GLN A 9 25.49 3.20 -5.02
N ALA A 10 25.79 1.91 -5.09
CA ALA A 10 24.78 0.88 -5.23
C ALA A 10 23.93 0.89 -3.95
N VAL A 11 22.88 1.71 -3.93
CA VAL A 11 21.84 1.64 -2.90
C VAL A 11 21.29 0.22 -2.99
N ALA A 12 21.63 -0.60 -1.98
CA ALA A 12 21.18 -1.98 -1.92
C ALA A 12 19.65 -1.96 -1.97
N ARG A 13 19.09 -2.43 -3.09
CA ARG A 13 17.63 -2.57 -3.22
C ARG A 13 17.17 -3.45 -2.07
N PRO A 14 16.23 -3.00 -1.22
CA PRO A 14 15.66 -3.84 -0.18
C PRO A 14 15.23 -5.17 -0.79
N GLN A 15 15.74 -6.27 -0.25
CA GLN A 15 15.35 -7.59 -0.73
C GLN A 15 13.93 -7.86 -0.26
N VAL A 16 12.96 -7.70 -1.16
CA VAL A 16 11.57 -8.08 -0.90
C VAL A 16 11.51 -9.58 -0.59
N THR A 17 10.95 -9.90 0.57
CA THR A 17 10.65 -11.28 0.94
C THR A 17 9.27 -11.61 0.39
N VAL A 18 9.21 -12.62 -0.48
CA VAL A 18 7.95 -13.13 -1.03
C VAL A 18 7.62 -14.45 -0.34
N ILE A 19 6.48 -14.48 0.35
CA ILE A 19 5.97 -15.65 1.05
C ILE A 19 4.90 -16.30 0.16
N PRO A 20 5.15 -17.49 -0.41
CA PRO A 20 4.18 -18.21 -1.24
C PRO A 20 2.93 -18.63 -0.47
N ARG A 21 1.88 -18.98 -1.22
CA ARG A 21 0.57 -19.36 -0.67
C ARG A 21 0.66 -20.48 0.37
N GLU A 22 1.48 -21.48 0.12
CA GLU A 22 1.66 -22.64 0.98
C GLU A 22 2.42 -22.33 2.29
N GLN A 23 3.06 -21.17 2.38
CA GLN A 23 3.92 -20.77 3.51
C GLN A 23 3.25 -19.75 4.45
N HIS A 24 1.97 -19.44 4.25
CA HIS A 24 1.24 -18.52 5.12
C HIS A 24 -0.20 -19.00 5.42
N ALA A 25 -0.75 -18.53 6.54
CA ALA A 25 -2.07 -18.94 7.03
C ALA A 25 -3.26 -18.25 6.34
N ILE A 26 -3.02 -17.20 5.55
CA ILE A 26 -4.10 -16.43 4.91
C ILE A 26 -4.94 -17.32 3.98
N SER A 27 -6.24 -17.32 4.22
CA SER A 27 -7.21 -18.05 3.43
C SER A 27 -8.27 -17.10 2.90
N ARG A 28 -8.60 -17.25 1.61
CA ARG A 28 -9.53 -16.37 0.90
C ARG A 28 -10.95 -16.36 1.47
N LYS A 29 -11.35 -17.45 2.14
CA LYS A 29 -12.68 -17.55 2.78
C LYS A 29 -12.82 -16.61 3.98
N ASP A 30 -11.69 -16.17 4.53
CA ASP A 30 -11.62 -15.33 5.72
C ASP A 30 -11.48 -13.84 5.35
N ILE A 31 -11.45 -13.52 4.05
CA ILE A 31 -11.41 -12.17 3.49
C ILE A 31 -12.83 -11.75 3.09
N SER A 32 -13.19 -10.49 3.34
CA SER A 32 -14.46 -9.94 2.85
C SER A 32 -14.63 -10.12 1.33
N GLU A 33 -15.79 -10.64 0.91
CA GLU A 33 -16.12 -10.74 -0.52
C GLU A 33 -16.06 -9.39 -1.23
N ASN A 34 -16.39 -8.30 -0.54
CA ASN A 34 -16.38 -6.97 -1.12
C ASN A 34 -14.94 -6.45 -1.30
N ALA A 35 -14.04 -6.75 -0.36
CA ALA A 35 -12.62 -6.49 -0.52
C ALA A 35 -12.04 -7.28 -1.71
N LEU A 36 -12.39 -8.57 -1.83
CA LEU A 36 -12.01 -9.40 -2.98
C LEU A 36 -12.52 -8.80 -4.30
N LYS A 37 -13.79 -8.38 -4.37
CA LYS A 37 -14.38 -7.73 -5.56
C LYS A 37 -13.63 -6.46 -5.96
N VAL A 38 -13.23 -5.64 -4.98
CA VAL A 38 -12.44 -4.41 -5.23
C VAL A 38 -11.10 -4.76 -5.84
N MET A 39 -10.33 -5.68 -5.22
CA MET A 39 -9.02 -6.07 -5.75
C MET A 39 -9.11 -6.70 -7.14
N TYR A 40 -10.08 -7.60 -7.37
CA TYR A 40 -10.26 -8.20 -8.70
C TYR A 40 -10.59 -7.16 -9.77
N ARG A 41 -11.40 -6.14 -9.44
CA ARG A 41 -11.75 -5.09 -10.40
C ARG A 41 -10.55 -4.20 -10.72
N LEU A 42 -9.73 -3.86 -9.73
CA LEU A 42 -8.46 -3.14 -9.92
C LEU A 42 -7.50 -3.93 -10.80
N ASN A 43 -7.26 -5.21 -10.46
CA ASN A 43 -6.40 -6.10 -11.24
C ASN A 43 -6.88 -6.25 -12.69
N LYS A 44 -8.19 -6.42 -12.91
CA LYS A 44 -8.78 -6.52 -14.26
C LYS A 44 -8.62 -5.22 -15.07
N ALA A 45 -8.54 -4.07 -14.40
CA ALA A 45 -8.29 -2.78 -15.02
C ALA A 45 -6.80 -2.49 -15.27
N GLY A 46 -5.90 -3.43 -14.93
CA GLY A 46 -4.46 -3.30 -15.13
C GLY A 46 -3.72 -2.61 -13.98
N TYR A 47 -4.38 -2.40 -12.85
CA TYR A 47 -3.77 -1.86 -11.64
C TYR A 47 -3.36 -2.98 -10.69
N GLU A 48 -2.36 -2.71 -9.86
CA GLU A 48 -2.01 -3.59 -8.74
C GLU A 48 -2.96 -3.34 -7.58
N ALA A 49 -3.37 -4.40 -6.89
CA ALA A 49 -4.19 -4.29 -5.68
C ALA A 49 -3.76 -5.30 -4.62
N TRP A 50 -3.52 -4.77 -3.43
CA TRP A 50 -2.97 -5.50 -2.29
C TRP A 50 -3.84 -5.27 -1.07
N LEU A 51 -4.19 -6.33 -0.32
CA LEU A 51 -4.61 -6.16 1.06
C LEU A 51 -3.41 -5.77 1.91
N VAL A 52 -3.63 -4.92 2.91
CA VAL A 52 -2.57 -4.42 3.77
C VAL A 52 -3.06 -4.18 5.20
N GLY A 53 -2.15 -3.87 6.12
CA GLY A 53 -2.48 -3.37 7.45
C GLY A 53 -2.99 -4.44 8.41
N GLY A 54 -3.87 -4.02 9.32
CA GLY A 54 -4.37 -4.85 10.41
C GLY A 54 -5.07 -6.12 9.93
N GLY A 55 -5.77 -6.07 8.79
CA GLY A 55 -6.45 -7.24 8.24
C GLY A 55 -5.49 -8.36 7.82
N VAL A 56 -4.36 -8.03 7.19
CA VAL A 56 -3.34 -9.02 6.80
C VAL A 56 -2.68 -9.63 8.04
N ARG A 57 -2.29 -8.78 8.99
CA ARG A 57 -1.72 -9.19 10.28
C ARG A 57 -2.64 -10.15 11.03
N ASP A 58 -3.91 -9.79 11.16
CA ASP A 58 -4.89 -10.57 11.91
C ASP A 58 -5.13 -11.94 11.24
N LEU A 59 -5.20 -11.99 9.90
CA LEU A 59 -5.30 -13.24 9.15
C LEU A 59 -4.08 -14.15 9.33
N LEU A 60 -2.87 -13.58 9.33
CA LEU A 60 -1.64 -14.34 9.56
C LEU A 60 -1.58 -14.93 10.98
N LEU A 61 -2.20 -14.25 11.95
CA LEU A 61 -2.35 -14.73 13.32
C LEU A 61 -3.56 -15.67 13.51
N GLY A 62 -4.28 -16.01 12.44
CA GLY A 62 -5.49 -16.85 12.51
C GLY A 62 -6.68 -16.17 13.22
N LYS A 63 -6.65 -14.85 13.35
CA LYS A 63 -7.73 -14.03 13.92
C LYS A 63 -8.67 -13.54 12.81
N LYS A 64 -9.88 -13.16 13.20
CA LYS A 64 -10.85 -12.55 12.29
C LYS A 64 -10.59 -11.03 12.18
N PRO A 65 -10.28 -10.49 10.99
CA PRO A 65 -10.15 -9.06 10.78
C PRO A 65 -11.43 -8.29 11.11
N LYS A 66 -11.28 -7.05 11.57
CA LYS A 66 -12.40 -6.11 11.76
C LYS A 66 -12.75 -5.37 10.47
N ASP A 67 -11.72 -5.03 9.72
CA ASP A 67 -11.73 -4.19 8.53
C ASP A 67 -10.71 -4.71 7.50
N PHE A 68 -10.91 -4.31 6.25
CA PHE A 68 -10.05 -4.67 5.12
C PHE A 68 -9.68 -3.42 4.33
N ASP A 69 -8.39 -3.11 4.35
CA ASP A 69 -7.83 -2.01 3.58
C ASP A 69 -7.13 -2.55 2.34
N VAL A 70 -7.38 -1.89 1.21
CA VAL A 70 -6.74 -2.18 -0.06
C VAL A 70 -5.79 -1.03 -0.41
N THR A 71 -4.62 -1.35 -0.91
CA THR A 71 -3.68 -0.39 -1.47
C THR A 71 -3.37 -0.71 -2.93
N THR A 72 -3.15 0.31 -3.75
CA THR A 72 -3.05 0.20 -5.20
C THR A 72 -2.10 1.24 -5.80
N ASN A 73 -1.61 0.98 -7.01
CA ASN A 73 -0.91 1.99 -7.82
C ASN A 73 -1.88 2.93 -8.58
N ALA A 74 -3.20 2.66 -8.56
CA ALA A 74 -4.19 3.56 -9.16
C ALA A 74 -4.34 4.84 -8.34
N THR A 75 -4.35 6.01 -9.00
CA THR A 75 -4.61 7.29 -8.32
C THR A 75 -6.04 7.36 -7.79
N PRO A 76 -6.35 8.20 -6.77
CA PRO A 76 -7.69 8.31 -6.21
C PRO A 76 -8.76 8.62 -7.28
N GLU A 77 -8.43 9.46 -8.26
CA GLU A 77 -9.29 9.79 -9.38
C GLU A 77 -9.53 8.59 -10.32
N GLN A 78 -8.51 7.76 -10.57
CA GLN A 78 -8.65 6.51 -11.34
C GLN A 78 -9.52 5.50 -10.60
N VAL A 79 -9.32 5.35 -9.27
CA VAL A 79 -10.18 4.50 -8.43
C VAL A 79 -11.63 5.00 -8.48
N ARG A 80 -11.86 6.30 -8.32
CA ARG A 80 -13.20 6.90 -8.43
C ARG A 80 -13.83 6.65 -9.80
N LYS A 81 -13.05 6.69 -10.89
CA LYS A 81 -13.55 6.40 -12.24
C LYS A 81 -13.94 4.93 -12.40
N LEU A 82 -13.18 4.01 -11.78
CA LEU A 82 -13.41 2.57 -11.84
C LEU A 82 -14.58 2.12 -10.95
N PHE A 83 -14.82 2.81 -9.84
CA PHE A 83 -15.86 2.50 -8.87
C PHE A 83 -16.85 3.66 -8.75
N ARG A 84 -17.99 3.57 -9.47
CA ARG A 84 -19.03 4.62 -9.43
C ARG A 84 -19.61 4.88 -8.03
N ASN A 85 -19.57 3.88 -7.17
CA ASN A 85 -19.96 3.90 -5.75
C ASN A 85 -18.82 4.34 -4.82
N CYS A 86 -17.77 4.97 -5.35
CA CYS A 86 -16.64 5.48 -4.59
C CYS A 86 -16.85 6.93 -4.15
N ARG A 87 -16.44 7.23 -2.91
CA ARG A 87 -16.31 8.60 -2.39
C ARG A 87 -14.86 8.88 -2.05
N LEU A 88 -14.34 10.02 -2.51
CA LEU A 88 -13.02 10.47 -2.11
C LEU A 88 -13.15 11.21 -0.78
N VAL A 89 -12.38 10.77 0.21
CA VAL A 89 -12.38 11.28 1.59
C VAL A 89 -10.97 11.76 1.93
N GLY A 90 -10.87 12.75 2.83
CA GLY A 90 -9.61 13.32 3.27
C GLY A 90 -9.15 14.49 2.39
N ARG A 91 -8.66 15.56 3.04
CA ARG A 91 -8.14 16.76 2.35
C ARG A 91 -6.67 16.62 1.97
N ARG A 92 -5.89 15.96 2.83
CA ARG A 92 -4.43 15.79 2.68
C ARG A 92 -4.08 14.46 2.02
N PHE A 93 -4.62 13.37 2.57
CA PHE A 93 -4.52 12.03 2.01
C PHE A 93 -5.87 11.72 1.37
N ARG A 94 -5.92 11.72 0.03
CA ARG A 94 -7.15 11.36 -0.68
C ARG A 94 -7.30 9.84 -0.64
N LEU A 95 -8.15 9.35 0.26
CA LEU A 95 -8.56 7.96 0.34
C LEU A 95 -9.83 7.75 -0.48
N ALA A 96 -9.94 6.59 -1.12
CA ALA A 96 -11.10 6.20 -1.90
C ALA A 96 -11.94 5.19 -1.09
N HIS A 97 -13.11 5.61 -0.62
CA HIS A 97 -14.04 4.73 0.08
C HIS A 97 -15.01 4.10 -0.92
N VAL A 98 -14.90 2.80 -1.16
CA VAL A 98 -15.81 2.04 -2.02
C VAL A 98 -16.93 1.46 -1.17
N MET A 99 -18.16 1.92 -1.42
CA MET A 99 -19.32 1.61 -0.56
C MET A 99 -20.09 0.37 -1.05
N PHE A 100 -20.31 -0.60 -0.17
CA PHE A 100 -21.14 -1.78 -0.40
C PHE A 100 -22.23 -1.88 0.68
N GLY A 101 -23.34 -1.15 0.48
CA GLY A 101 -24.38 -1.03 1.51
C GLY A 101 -23.80 -0.39 2.79
N PRO A 102 -23.81 -1.06 3.95
CA PRO A 102 -23.20 -0.57 5.18
C PRO A 102 -21.68 -0.79 5.24
N GLU A 103 -21.12 -1.67 4.41
CA GLU A 103 -19.68 -1.98 4.41
C GLU A 103 -18.92 -0.97 3.55
N ILE A 104 -17.73 -0.59 4.02
CA ILE A 104 -16.84 0.32 3.32
C ILE A 104 -15.50 -0.39 3.16
N ILE A 105 -15.01 -0.45 1.91
CA ILE A 105 -13.64 -0.86 1.63
C ILE A 105 -12.83 0.41 1.39
N GLU A 106 -11.82 0.63 2.22
CA GLU A 106 -10.87 1.71 2.03
C GLU A 106 -9.84 1.31 0.96
N VAL A 107 -9.63 2.21 0.00
CA VAL A 107 -8.65 2.05 -1.07
C VAL A 107 -7.69 3.23 -1.02
N ALA A 108 -6.43 2.95 -0.71
CA ALA A 108 -5.35 3.93 -0.68
C ALA A 108 -4.44 3.77 -1.91
N THR A 109 -3.96 4.88 -2.47
CA THR A 109 -2.86 4.83 -3.44
C THR A 109 -1.53 4.75 -2.70
N PHE A 110 -0.56 4.00 -3.22
CA PHE A 110 0.80 3.94 -2.69
C PHE A 110 1.39 5.34 -2.47
N ARG A 111 2.05 5.54 -1.33
CA ARG A 111 2.75 6.79 -1.00
C ARG A 111 4.21 6.71 -1.46
N GLY A 112 4.68 7.73 -2.16
CA GLY A 112 6.08 7.86 -2.60
C GLY A 112 6.90 8.80 -1.71
N HIS A 113 8.21 8.84 -1.94
CA HIS A 113 9.10 9.81 -1.31
C HIS A 113 9.07 11.17 -2.00
N HIS A 114 9.36 12.22 -1.23
CA HIS A 114 9.68 13.54 -1.78
C HIS A 114 11.07 13.52 -2.43
N GLU A 115 11.27 12.78 -3.51
CA GLU A 115 12.48 12.96 -4.30
C GLU A 115 12.35 14.25 -5.12
N GLY A 116 13.37 15.11 -5.04
CA GLY A 116 13.38 16.49 -5.52
C GLY A 116 13.34 16.67 -7.04
N ASN A 117 12.40 16.05 -7.74
CA ASN A 117 12.10 16.39 -9.12
C ASN A 117 11.19 17.61 -9.19
N VAL A 118 11.85 18.75 -9.32
CA VAL A 118 11.32 20.09 -9.57
C VAL A 118 10.78 20.20 -11.01
N SER A 119 10.05 19.21 -11.50
CA SER A 119 9.37 19.28 -12.81
C SER A 119 7.87 19.55 -12.69
N ASP A 120 7.27 19.41 -11.51
CA ASP A 120 5.88 19.81 -11.25
C ASP A 120 5.82 20.99 -10.28
N ARG A 121 6.33 22.15 -10.75
CA ARG A 121 6.41 23.42 -10.01
C ARG A 121 5.05 24.06 -9.68
N THR A 122 3.94 23.34 -9.82
CA THR A 122 2.61 23.91 -9.55
C THR A 122 2.04 23.53 -8.18
N THR A 123 2.62 22.59 -7.41
CA THR A 123 1.82 21.95 -6.33
C THR A 123 2.48 21.71 -4.97
N SER A 124 3.57 22.39 -4.63
CA SER A 124 4.15 22.36 -3.27
C SER A 124 4.08 23.72 -2.58
N GLN A 125 2.86 24.17 -2.26
CA GLN A 125 2.70 25.30 -1.34
C GLN A 125 3.03 24.84 0.09
N ARG A 126 4.16 25.31 0.62
CA ARG A 126 4.47 25.24 2.05
C ARG A 126 3.56 26.24 2.77
N GLY A 127 2.81 25.80 3.76
CA GLY A 127 2.04 26.70 4.61
C GLY A 127 2.99 27.53 5.48
N GLN A 128 2.52 28.69 5.96
CA GLN A 128 3.30 29.61 6.82
C GLN A 128 3.85 28.97 8.11
N ASN A 129 3.41 27.75 8.45
CA ASN A 129 3.82 27.03 9.67
C ASN A 129 4.78 25.86 9.39
N GLY A 130 5.46 25.83 8.23
CA GLY A 130 6.37 24.73 7.87
C GLY A 130 5.69 23.41 7.49
N MET A 131 4.36 23.40 7.44
CA MET A 131 3.55 22.24 7.13
C MET A 131 3.29 22.14 5.62
N LEU A 132 3.64 21.01 5.00
CA LEU A 132 3.37 20.73 3.59
C LEU A 132 1.85 20.62 3.36
N LEU A 133 1.27 21.44 2.46
CA LEU A 133 -0.18 21.42 2.21
C LEU A 133 -0.66 20.24 1.36
N ARG A 134 0.22 19.49 0.69
CA ARG A 134 -0.16 18.35 -0.17
C ARG A 134 0.88 17.24 -0.09
N ASP A 135 0.53 16.16 0.60
CA ASP A 135 1.32 14.92 0.76
C ASP A 135 0.88 13.86 -0.28
N ASN A 136 0.25 14.29 -1.39
CA ASN A 136 -0.23 13.41 -2.47
C ASN A 136 0.91 13.07 -3.43
N ILE A 137 2.01 12.53 -2.90
CA ILE A 137 3.06 11.96 -3.73
C ILE A 137 2.79 10.47 -3.81
N PHE A 138 2.59 9.99 -5.04
CA PHE A 138 2.38 8.59 -5.32
C PHE A 138 3.70 7.93 -5.69
N GLY A 139 3.90 6.70 -5.23
CA GLY A 139 5.14 5.96 -5.43
C GLY A 139 4.90 4.48 -5.66
N SER A 140 5.94 3.70 -5.42
CA SER A 140 5.91 2.25 -5.45
C SER A 140 5.38 1.66 -4.14
N ILE A 141 5.00 0.39 -4.18
CA ILE A 141 4.63 -0.40 -2.99
C ILE A 141 5.75 -0.44 -1.94
N GLU A 142 7.01 -0.43 -2.38
CA GLU A 142 8.17 -0.46 -1.50
C GLU A 142 8.31 0.85 -0.72
N GLU A 143 8.09 1.98 -1.38
CA GLU A 143 8.05 3.29 -0.72
C GLU A 143 6.86 3.40 0.25
N ASP A 144 5.70 2.84 -0.12
CA ASP A 144 4.54 2.78 0.78
C ASP A 144 4.87 1.99 2.05
N ALA A 145 5.59 0.87 1.92
CA ALA A 145 5.99 0.03 3.04
C ALA A 145 6.93 0.76 4.03
N GLN A 146 7.83 1.60 3.52
CA GLN A 146 8.76 2.39 4.32
C GLN A 146 8.09 3.55 5.06
N ARG A 147 6.96 4.08 4.55
CA ARG A 147 6.21 5.20 5.18
C ARG A 147 5.17 4.76 6.20
N ARG A 148 5.01 3.45 6.44
CA ARG A 148 4.07 2.89 7.42
C ARG A 148 4.72 2.80 8.80
N ASP A 149 3.93 3.07 9.83
CA ASP A 149 4.44 3.24 11.20
C ASP A 149 4.99 1.95 11.82
N PHE A 150 4.44 0.78 11.47
CA PHE A 150 4.79 -0.51 12.08
C PHE A 150 5.03 -1.59 11.02
N THR A 151 6.09 -2.36 11.17
CA THR A 151 6.51 -3.42 10.21
C THR A 151 5.42 -4.48 10.02
N ILE A 152 4.78 -4.92 11.10
CA ILE A 152 3.67 -5.89 11.08
C ILE A 152 2.42 -5.40 10.35
N ASN A 153 2.28 -4.08 10.15
CA ASN A 153 1.18 -3.47 9.39
C ASN A 153 1.59 -3.13 7.93
N SER A 154 2.80 -3.52 7.53
CA SER A 154 3.40 -3.34 6.20
C SER A 154 3.55 -4.67 5.45
N LEU A 155 2.67 -5.63 5.73
CA LEU A 155 2.56 -6.88 4.99
C LEU A 155 1.48 -6.76 3.93
N TYR A 156 1.79 -7.16 2.70
CA TYR A 156 0.94 -6.97 1.52
C TYR A 156 0.51 -8.31 0.96
N TYR A 157 -0.79 -8.58 0.91
CA TYR A 157 -1.33 -9.81 0.32
C TYR A 157 -1.98 -9.55 -1.04
N SER A 158 -1.63 -10.35 -2.05
CA SER A 158 -2.23 -10.27 -3.39
C SER A 158 -3.16 -11.43 -3.67
N VAL A 159 -4.28 -11.13 -4.34
CA VAL A 159 -5.21 -12.15 -4.86
C VAL A 159 -4.91 -12.59 -6.30
N ALA A 160 -3.90 -12.00 -6.94
CA ALA A 160 -3.49 -12.35 -8.28
C ALA A 160 -2.55 -13.57 -8.27
N ASP A 161 -1.61 -13.59 -7.32
CA ASP A 161 -0.60 -14.65 -7.17
C ASP A 161 -0.67 -15.37 -5.80
N PHE A 162 -1.57 -14.93 -4.91
CA PHE A 162 -1.76 -15.51 -3.57
C PHE A 162 -0.52 -15.44 -2.68
N THR A 163 0.35 -14.46 -2.90
CA THR A 163 1.57 -14.26 -2.11
C THR A 163 1.37 -13.17 -1.05
N VAL A 164 2.19 -13.24 0.01
CA VAL A 164 2.44 -12.11 0.91
C VAL A 164 3.80 -11.52 0.59
N ARG A 165 3.88 -10.20 0.47
CA ARG A 165 5.14 -9.46 0.32
C ARG A 165 5.48 -8.74 1.60
N ASP A 166 6.74 -8.87 2.00
CA ASP A 166 7.33 -8.21 3.16
C ASP A 166 8.58 -7.45 2.71
N TYR A 167 8.54 -6.13 2.88
CA TYR A 167 9.61 -5.20 2.49
C TYR A 167 10.44 -4.73 3.68
N VAL A 168 10.00 -4.99 4.92
CA VAL A 168 10.53 -4.35 6.13
C VAL A 168 10.80 -5.32 7.28
N GLY A 169 10.60 -6.62 7.07
CA GLY A 169 10.80 -7.65 8.11
C GLY A 169 9.56 -7.91 8.98
N GLY A 170 8.38 -7.47 8.53
CA GLY A 170 7.13 -7.61 9.27
C GLY A 170 6.75 -9.06 9.59
N MET A 171 7.12 -10.04 8.76
CA MET A 171 6.86 -11.46 9.06
C MET A 171 7.67 -11.96 10.25
N LYS A 172 8.91 -11.46 10.40
CA LYS A 172 9.77 -11.80 11.53
C LYS A 172 9.23 -11.17 12.80
N ASP A 173 8.93 -9.87 12.76
CA ASP A 173 8.39 -9.15 13.93
C ASP A 173 7.04 -9.72 14.36
N LEU A 174 6.20 -10.14 13.42
CA LEU A 174 4.94 -10.82 13.71
C LEU A 174 5.14 -12.14 14.45
N LYS A 175 6.19 -12.91 14.09
CA LYS A 175 6.52 -14.17 14.74
C LYS A 175 7.13 -13.96 16.13
N ASP A 176 7.98 -12.94 16.26
CA ASP A 176 8.68 -12.61 17.50
C ASP A 176 7.80 -11.80 18.47
N GLY A 177 6.64 -11.31 18.02
CA GLY A 177 5.69 -10.53 18.83
C GLY A 177 6.17 -9.09 19.08
N VAL A 178 6.91 -8.52 18.13
CA VAL A 178 7.51 -7.18 18.20
C VAL A 178 6.64 -6.17 17.44
N ILE A 179 6.54 -4.95 17.96
CA ILE A 179 5.86 -3.80 17.34
C ILE A 179 6.89 -2.73 17.00
#